data_AF-A0A7C4S703-F1
#
_entry.id   AF-A0A7C4S703-F1
#
_cell.length_a   1.000
_cell.length_b   1.000
_cell.length_c   1.000
_cell.angle_alpha   90.00
_cell.angle_beta   90.00
_cell.angle_gamma   90.00
#
_symmetry.space_group_name_H-M   'P 1'
#
loop_
_entity.id
_entity.type
_entity.pdbx_description
1 polymer ?
#
loop_
_entity_poly.entity_id
_entity_poly.type
_entity_poly.pdbx_seq_one_letter_code
_entity_poly.pdbx_strand_id
1 'polypeptide(L)'
;MNWNEIYRKIISSRNALKGLLRNKAIEMGNVLIIQDPPVEIEIKDNEIRFMLEGELSAILDKDGLTILDDAIEEEVKYWCVALSSLGFKRYRIKDNP
;
A
#
# COMPACT_ATOMS: atom_id res chain seq x y z
N MET A 1 14.84 0.16 -6.94
CA MET A 1 13.69 0.77 -6.25
C MET A 1 13.98 0.72 -4.75
N ASN A 2 13.78 1.80 -3.99
CA ASN A 2 14.07 1.78 -2.54
C ASN A 2 12.82 1.33 -1.76
N TRP A 3 12.73 0.04 -1.47
CA TRP A 3 11.56 -0.56 -0.82
C TRP A 3 11.28 0.01 0.57
N ASN A 4 12.33 0.26 1.37
CA ASN A 4 12.18 0.84 2.69
C ASN A 4 11.56 2.26 2.64
N GLU A 5 11.96 3.06 1.65
CA GLU A 5 11.38 4.39 1.43
C GLU A 5 9.91 4.32 1.01
N ILE A 6 9.57 3.40 0.10
CA ILE A 6 8.18 3.15 -0.32
C ILE A 6 7.33 2.72 0.87
N TYR A 7 7.78 1.73 1.64
CA TYR A 7 7.12 1.24 2.85
C TYR A 7 6.83 2.39 3.82
N ARG A 8 7.84 3.19 4.17
CA ARG A 8 7.68 4.35 5.08
C ARG A 8 6.67 5.38 4.55
N LYS A 9 6.67 5.64 3.24
CA LYS A 9 5.71 6.56 2.60
C LYS A 9 4.29 6.06 2.68
N ILE A 10 4.05 4.78 2.42
CA ILE A 10 2.71 4.19 2.46
C ILE A 10 2.17 4.21 3.90
N ILE A 11 2.96 3.71 4.87
CA ILE A 11 2.57 3.67 6.29
C ILE A 11 2.25 5.07 6.82
N SER A 12 3.13 6.05 6.60
CA SER A 12 2.91 7.45 7.03
C SER A 12 1.72 8.12 6.33
N SER A 13 1.25 7.57 5.22
CA SER A 13 0.13 8.10 4.44
C SER A 13 -1.18 7.33 4.64
N ARG A 14 -1.26 6.33 5.53
CA ARG A 14 -2.47 5.49 5.72
C ARG A 14 -3.76 6.30 5.87
N ASN A 15 -3.75 7.33 6.73
CA ASN A 15 -4.92 8.19 6.95
C ASN A 15 -5.29 8.99 5.69
N ALA A 16 -4.30 9.45 4.93
CA ALA A 16 -4.53 10.15 3.68
C ALA A 16 -5.11 9.20 2.61
N LEU A 17 -4.60 7.98 2.52
CA LEU A 17 -5.06 6.93 1.60
C LEU A 17 -6.53 6.57 1.86
N LYS A 18 -6.93 6.37 3.13
CA LYS A 18 -8.35 6.17 3.50
C LYS A 18 -9.25 7.26 2.94
N GLY A 19 -8.85 8.53 3.08
CA GLY A 19 -9.61 9.66 2.59
C GLY A 19 -9.67 9.79 1.06
N LEU A 20 -8.70 9.22 0.34
CA LEU A 20 -8.62 9.22 -1.12
C LEU A 20 -9.36 8.04 -1.75
N LEU A 21 -9.23 6.86 -1.14
CA LEU A 21 -9.76 5.59 -1.64
C LEU A 21 -11.16 5.27 -1.09
N ARG A 22 -11.96 6.29 -0.74
CA ARG A 22 -13.20 6.17 0.06
C ARG A 22 -14.12 5.00 -0.30
N ASN A 23 -14.32 4.73 -1.58
CA ASN A 23 -15.24 3.69 -2.07
C ASN A 23 -14.56 2.34 -2.30
N LYS A 24 -13.23 2.30 -2.24
CA LYS A 24 -12.39 1.13 -2.47
C LYS A 24 -11.66 0.68 -1.21
N ALA A 25 -11.75 1.42 -0.11
CA ALA A 25 -11.01 1.12 1.10
C ALA A 25 -11.92 1.09 2.33
N ILE A 26 -11.74 0.05 3.14
CA ILE A 26 -12.49 -0.20 4.37
C ILE A 26 -11.49 -0.25 5.52
N GLU A 27 -11.86 0.32 6.67
CA GLU A 27 -11.06 0.21 7.89
C GLU A 27 -11.66 -0.87 8.79
N MET A 28 -10.84 -1.85 9.15
CA MET A 28 -11.20 -2.95 10.07
C MET A 28 -10.18 -2.98 11.20
N GLY A 29 -10.55 -2.44 12.36
CA GLY A 29 -9.62 -2.28 13.48
C GLY A 29 -8.46 -1.33 13.11
N ASN A 30 -7.22 -1.83 13.19
CA ASN A 30 -6.00 -1.09 12.82
C ASN A 30 -5.55 -1.36 11.36
N VAL A 31 -6.36 -2.05 10.56
CA VAL A 31 -6.04 -2.42 9.18
C VAL A 31 -6.85 -1.57 8.22
N LEU A 32 -6.18 -0.96 7.25
CA LEU A 32 -6.83 -0.36 6.09
C LEU A 32 -6.78 -1.37 4.94
N ILE A 33 -7.94 -1.86 4.51
CA ILE A 33 -8.08 -2.84 3.43
C ILE A 33 -8.49 -2.09 2.17
N ILE A 34 -7.74 -2.24 1.08
CA ILE A 34 -8.09 -1.71 -0.24
C ILE A 34 -8.52 -2.88 -1.12
N GLN A 35 -9.73 -2.80 -1.67
CA GLN A 35 -10.32 -3.81 -2.52
C GLN A 35 -10.18 -3.40 -3.99
N ASP A 36 -9.36 -4.14 -4.74
CA ASP A 36 -9.20 -3.98 -6.19
C ASP A 36 -9.07 -5.35 -6.88
N PRO A 37 -10.19 -6.09 -7.03
CA PRO A 37 -10.17 -7.48 -7.48
C PRO A 37 -9.38 -7.67 -8.79
N PRO A 38 -8.55 -8.73 -8.88
CA PRO A 38 -8.47 -9.87 -7.95
C PRO A 38 -7.56 -9.64 -6.73
N VAL A 39 -7.01 -8.43 -6.58
CA VAL A 39 -6.04 -8.09 -5.52
C VAL A 39 -6.72 -7.38 -4.35
N GLU A 40 -6.37 -7.78 -3.14
CA GLU A 40 -6.68 -7.05 -1.93
C GLU A 40 -5.39 -6.60 -1.25
N ILE A 41 -5.36 -5.37 -0.77
CA ILE A 41 -4.17 -4.79 -0.12
C ILE A 41 -4.50 -4.45 1.32
N GLU A 42 -3.82 -5.09 2.25
CA GLU A 42 -3.94 -4.81 3.68
C GLU A 42 -2.78 -3.93 4.14
N ILE A 43 -3.08 -2.70 4.57
CA ILE A 43 -2.08 -1.80 5.16
C ILE A 43 -2.22 -1.88 6.68
N LYS A 44 -1.27 -2.56 7.32
CA LYS A 44 -1.15 -2.72 8.79
C LYS A 44 -0.15 -1.70 9.35
N ASP A 45 0.06 -1.72 10.67
CA ASP A 45 0.99 -0.79 11.32
C ASP A 45 2.46 -1.05 10.96
N ASN A 46 2.81 -2.30 10.64
CA ASN A 46 4.19 -2.76 10.46
C ASN A 46 4.47 -3.44 9.11
N GLU A 47 3.46 -3.63 8.27
CA GLU A 47 3.56 -4.32 6.99
C GLU A 47 2.40 -3.97 6.05
N ILE A 48 2.61 -4.22 4.76
CA ILE A 48 1.59 -4.12 3.73
C ILE A 48 1.50 -5.49 3.06
N ARG A 49 0.34 -6.13 3.08
CA ARG A 49 0.10 -7.43 2.47
C ARG A 49 -0.66 -7.27 1.16
N PHE A 50 -0.30 -8.08 0.18
CA PHE A 50 -1.00 -8.21 -1.09
C PHE A 50 -1.58 -9.61 -1.16
N MET A 51 -2.89 -9.68 -1.28
CA MET A 51 -3.65 -10.91 -1.34
C MET A 51 -4.16 -11.10 -2.76
N LEU A 52 -3.90 -12.24 -3.38
CA LEU A 52 -4.50 -12.63 -4.66
C LEU A 52 -5.59 -13.65 -4.38
N GLU A 53 -6.83 -13.36 -4.76
CA GLU A 53 -7.98 -14.27 -4.54
C GLU A 53 -8.13 -14.74 -3.08
N GLY A 54 -7.68 -13.92 -2.11
CA GLY A 54 -7.72 -14.22 -0.68
C GLY A 54 -6.47 -14.92 -0.12
N GLU A 55 -5.48 -15.23 -0.96
CA GLU A 55 -4.23 -15.85 -0.55
C GLU A 55 -3.07 -14.85 -0.49
N LEU A 56 -2.25 -14.93 0.57
CA LEU A 56 -1.12 -14.04 0.75
C LEU A 56 -0.05 -14.28 -0.32
N SER A 57 0.17 -13.27 -1.16
CA SER A 57 1.01 -13.39 -2.36
C SER A 57 2.24 -12.49 -2.33
N ALA A 58 2.22 -11.40 -1.56
CA ALA A 58 3.41 -10.59 -1.28
C ALA A 58 3.30 -9.79 0.02
N ILE A 59 4.46 -9.43 0.58
CA ILE A 59 4.58 -8.60 1.79
C ILE A 59 5.62 -7.51 1.53
N LEU A 60 5.25 -6.27 1.82
CA LEU A 60 6.19 -5.15 1.92
C LEU A 60 6.28 -4.68 3.38
N ASP A 61 7.48 -4.75 3.95
CA ASP A 61 7.76 -4.30 5.31
C ASP A 61 9.03 -3.44 5.38
N LYS A 62 9.57 -3.27 6.60
CA LYS A 62 10.79 -2.50 6.85
C LYS A 62 12.04 -3.11 6.18
N ASP A 63 12.06 -4.42 5.96
CA ASP A 63 13.20 -5.19 5.47
C ASP A 63 13.17 -5.29 3.94
N GLY A 64 11.99 -5.20 3.33
CA GLY A 64 11.83 -5.00 1.90
C GLY A 64 10.55 -5.59 1.34
N LEU A 65 10.54 -5.80 0.02
CA LEU A 65 9.47 -6.50 -0.67
C LEU A 65 9.82 -7.99 -0.78
N THR A 66 8.93 -8.84 -0.28
CA THR A 66 8.97 -10.30 -0.45
C THR A 66 7.82 -10.74 -1.34
N ILE A 67 8.12 -11.41 -2.43
CA ILE A 67 7.15 -12.02 -3.35
C ILE A 67 7.04 -13.51 -3.00
N LEU A 68 5.81 -14.01 -2.86
CA LEU A 68 5.49 -15.41 -2.61
C LEU A 68 4.88 -16.08 -3.85
N ASP A 69 4.21 -15.30 -4.69
CA ASP A 69 3.70 -15.71 -5.99
C ASP A 69 4.20 -14.75 -7.07
N ASP A 70 4.98 -15.28 -8.03
CA ASP A 70 5.55 -14.48 -9.12
C ASP A 70 4.48 -13.94 -10.08
N ALA A 71 3.27 -14.54 -10.11
CA ALA A 71 2.19 -14.12 -10.99
C ALA A 71 1.68 -12.69 -10.69
N ILE A 72 1.88 -12.20 -9.46
CA ILE A 72 1.43 -10.88 -9.03
C ILE A 72 2.58 -9.85 -8.96
N GLU A 73 3.82 -10.23 -9.27
CA GLU A 73 4.99 -9.38 -9.00
C GLU A 73 4.88 -7.99 -9.64
N GLU A 74 4.46 -7.91 -10.91
CA GLU A 74 4.30 -6.62 -11.61
C GLU A 74 3.21 -5.74 -10.99
N GLU A 75 2.08 -6.34 -10.63
CA GLU A 75 0.94 -5.65 -10.02
C GLU A 75 1.29 -5.12 -8.62
N VAL A 76 2.01 -5.92 -7.81
CA VAL A 76 2.52 -5.51 -6.50
C VAL A 76 3.46 -4.31 -6.63
N LYS A 77 4.39 -4.34 -7.60
CA LYS A 77 5.31 -3.22 -7.85
C LYS A 77 4.54 -1.96 -8.26
N TYR A 78 3.53 -2.09 -9.12
CA TYR A 78 2.69 -0.98 -9.55
C TYR A 78 1.96 -0.35 -8.36
N TRP A 79 1.32 -1.16 -7.50
CA TRP A 79 0.63 -0.67 -6.31
C TRP A 79 1.56 0.02 -5.32
N CYS A 80 2.75 -0.53 -5.09
CA CYS A 80 3.76 0.10 -4.24
C CYS A 80 4.11 1.52 -4.73
N VAL A 81 4.29 1.70 -6.03
CA VAL A 81 4.55 3.01 -6.63
C VAL A 81 3.33 3.93 -6.52
N ALA A 82 2.13 3.43 -6.82
CA ALA A 82 0.89 4.21 -6.75
C ALA A 82 0.61 4.73 -5.32
N LEU A 83 0.65 3.83 -4.32
CA LEU A 83 0.35 4.14 -2.92
C LEU A 83 1.39 5.10 -2.33
N SER A 84 2.67 4.92 -2.66
CA SER A 84 3.73 5.83 -2.21
C SER A 84 3.69 7.21 -2.90
N SER A 85 3.11 7.29 -4.10
CA SER A 85 2.93 8.55 -4.84
C SER A 85 1.73 9.37 -4.38
N LEU A 86 0.64 8.72 -3.95
CA LEU A 86 -0.59 9.38 -3.51
C LEU A 86 -0.38 10.23 -2.25
N GLY A 87 0.42 9.75 -1.31
CA GLY A 87 0.87 10.55 -0.16
C GLY A 87 1.70 11.76 -0.61
N PHE A 88 2.61 11.55 -1.55
CA PHE A 88 3.56 12.58 -2.00
C PHE A 88 2.89 13.77 -2.71
N LYS A 89 1.84 13.55 -3.52
CA LYS A 89 1.06 14.64 -4.13
C LYS A 89 0.40 15.53 -3.06
N ARG A 90 -0.07 14.97 -1.95
CA ARG A 90 -0.63 15.74 -0.81
C ARG A 90 0.43 16.43 0.04
N TYR A 91 1.59 15.81 0.27
CA TYR A 91 2.71 16.45 0.98
C TYR A 91 3.23 17.67 0.21
N ARG A 92 3.45 17.55 -1.11
CA ARG A 92 3.89 18.68 -1.95
C ARG A 92 2.95 19.89 -1.92
N ILE A 93 1.63 19.68 -1.78
CA ILE A 93 0.67 20.79 -1.69
C ILE A 93 0.76 21.52 -0.34
N LYS A 94 1.28 20.87 0.72
CA LYS A 94 1.48 21.50 2.03
C LYS A 94 2.81 22.24 2.17
N ASP A 95 3.72 22.09 1.21
CA ASP A 95 5.04 22.76 1.20
C ASP A 95 5.05 24.03 0.32
N ASN A 96 4.01 24.88 0.43
CA ASN A 96 4.08 26.23 -0.09
C ASN A 96 3.65 27.22 1.02
N PRO A 97 4.55 28.08 1.53
CA PRO A 97 4.22 29.13 2.48
C PRO A 97 3.31 30.21 1.88
#